data_AF-A0A285IMU0-F1
#
_entry.id   AF-A0A285IMU0-F1
#
_cell.length_a   1.000
_cell.length_b   1.000
_cell.length_c   1.000
_cell.angle_alpha   90.00
_cell.angle_beta   90.00
_cell.angle_gamma   90.00
#
_symmetry.space_group_name_H-M   'P 1'
#
loop_
_entity.id
_entity.type
_entity.pdbx_description
1 polymer ?
#
loop_
_entity_poly.entity_id
_entity_poly.type
_entity_poly.pdbx_seq_one_letter_code
_entity_poly.pdbx_strand_id
1 'polypeptide(L)' 'MKLYRLLTEDDTSAFCHKVTKALNAGWELHGSPTYAFDAANGTMRCGQAVVKEVEGTYTPDTKLGEH' A
#
# COMPACT_ATOMS: atom_id res chain seq x y z
N MET A 1 16.41 -2.21 -7.40
CA MET A 1 15.14 -1.80 -8.05
C MET A 1 14.27 -0.97 -7.11
N LYS A 2 13.30 -0.23 -7.67
CA LYS A 2 12.30 0.53 -6.91
C LYS A 2 10.96 -0.17 -6.98
N LEU A 3 10.45 -0.59 -5.82
CA LEU A 3 9.15 -1.25 -5.68
C LEU A 3 8.05 -0.24 -5.39
N TYR A 4 6.84 -0.55 -5.86
CA TYR A 4 5.63 0.23 -5.62
C TYR A 4 4.50 -0.71 -5.20
N ARG A 5 3.71 -0.31 -4.20
CA ARG A 5 2.45 -0.96 -3.83
C ARG A 5 1.38 0.08 -3.53
N LEU A 6 0.15 -0.19 -3.93
CA LEU A 6 -1.02 0.55 -3.47
C LEU A 6 -1.70 -0.29 -2.38
N LEU A 7 -1.67 0.18 -1.14
CA LEU A 7 -2.41 -0.42 -0.04
C LEU A 7 -3.84 0.13 -0.09
N THR A 8 -4.83 -0.76 -0.12
CA THR A 8 -6.24 -0.39 -0.08
C THR A 8 -6.96 -1.16 1.01
N GLU A 9 -7.93 -0.52 1.66
CA GLU A 9 -8.86 -1.16 2.58
C GLU A 9 -10.07 -0.24 2.84
N ASP A 10 -11.10 -0.74 3.51
CA ASP A 10 -12.17 0.10 4.08
C ASP A 10 -11.61 1.11 5.10
N ASP A 11 -12.30 2.24 5.27
CA ASP A 11 -11.99 3.29 6.25
C ASP A 11 -12.21 2.83 7.70
N THR A 12 -11.30 1.97 8.14
CA THR A 12 -11.28 1.32 9.45
C THR A 12 -9.84 1.25 9.97
N SER A 13 -9.66 0.84 11.22
CA SER A 13 -8.32 0.62 11.79
C SER A 13 -7.49 -0.41 11.02
N ALA A 14 -8.13 -1.33 10.28
CA ALA A 14 -7.42 -2.31 9.45
C ALA A 14 -6.55 -1.64 8.38
N PHE A 15 -7.01 -0.53 7.80
CA PHE A 15 -6.21 0.28 6.87
C PHE A 15 -4.98 0.86 7.55
N CYS A 16 -5.18 1.50 8.71
CA CYS A 16 -4.11 2.08 9.50
C CYS A 16 -3.06 1.03 9.87
N HIS A 17 -3.47 -0.15 10.35
CA HIS A 17 -2.55 -1.25 10.65
C HIS A 17 -1.79 -1.75 9.42
N LYS A 18 -2.44 -1.79 8.24
CA LYS A 18 -1.79 -2.19 6.97
C LYS A 18 -0.69 -1.21 6.57
N VAL A 19 -0.96 0.10 6.66
CA VAL A 19 0.05 1.16 6.40
C VAL A 19 1.16 1.10 7.44
N THR A 20 0.84 1.04 8.74
CA THR A 20 1.84 0.92 9.81
C THR A 20 2.74 -0.30 9.62
N LYS A 21 2.18 -1.46 9.23
CA LYS A 21 2.98 -2.65 8.94
C LYS A 21 3.97 -2.43 7.79
N ALA A 22 3.54 -1.78 6.71
CA ALA A 22 4.43 -1.47 5.58
C ALA A 22 5.57 -0.53 6.00
N LEU A 23 5.25 0.54 6.74
CA LEU A 23 6.26 1.48 7.26
C LEU A 23 7.32 0.77 8.11
N ASN A 24 6.89 -0.12 9.01
CA ASN A 24 7.81 -0.89 9.86
C ASN A 24 8.58 -1.98 9.09
N ALA A 25 8.12 -2.35 7.90
CA ALA A 25 8.86 -3.20 6.98
C ALA A 25 9.81 -2.41 6.07
N GLY A 26 10.05 -1.12 6.34
CA GLY A 26 10.98 -0.28 5.57
C GLY A 26 10.41 0.24 4.25
N TRP A 27 9.08 0.27 4.11
CA TRP A 27 8.43 0.99 3.02
C TRP A 27 8.25 2.47 3.39
N GLU A 28 8.21 3.32 2.39
CA GLU A 28 8.02 4.77 2.54
C GLU A 28 6.70 5.20 1.89
N LEU A 29 6.05 6.22 2.45
CA LEU A 29 4.83 6.78 1.86
C LEU A 29 5.17 7.51 0.56
N HIS A 30 4.35 7.28 -0.47
CA HIS A 30 4.44 8.01 -1.73
C HIS A 30 3.21 8.92 -1.89
N GLY A 31 3.37 10.18 -1.51
CA GLY A 31 2.30 11.17 -1.57
C GLY A 31 1.21 10.96 -0.52
N SER A 32 0.13 11.75 -0.64
CA SER A 32 -1.01 11.72 0.27
C SER A 32 -1.91 10.50 0.04
N PRO A 33 -2.63 10.03 1.07
CA PRO A 33 -3.64 8.99 0.90
C PRO A 33 -4.79 9.48 0.01
N THR A 34 -5.51 8.53 -0.58
CA THR A 34 -6.71 8.76 -1.37
C THR A 34 -7.93 8.14 -0.72
N TYR A 35 -9.09 8.71 -0.99
CA TYR A 35 -10.38 8.22 -0.53
C TYR A 35 -11.34 8.10 -1.72
N ALA A 36 -12.15 7.05 -1.74
CA ALA A 36 -13.22 6.86 -2.71
C ALA A 36 -14.43 6.18 -2.06
N PHE A 37 -15.64 6.64 -2.38
CA PHE A 37 -16.86 5.97 -1.95
C PHE A 37 -17.17 4.78 -2.86
N ASP A 38 -17.29 3.59 -2.29
CA ASP A 38 -17.75 2.39 -2.97
C ASP A 38 -19.26 2.26 -2.82
N ALA A 39 -19.99 2.69 -3.85
CA ALA A 39 -21.44 2.65 -3.86
C ALA A 39 -22.04 1.23 -3.87
N ALA A 40 -21.29 0.21 -4.31
CA ALA A 40 -21.78 -1.16 -4.34
C ALA A 40 -21.83 -1.78 -2.94
N ASN A 41 -20.88 -1.41 -2.07
CA ASN A 41 -20.78 -1.90 -0.69
C ASN A 41 -21.21 -0.87 0.35
N GLY A 42 -21.49 0.37 -0.05
CA GLY A 42 -21.91 1.46 0.84
C GLY A 42 -20.82 1.89 1.83
N THR A 43 -19.55 1.80 1.45
CA THR A 43 -18.41 2.05 2.33
C THR A 43 -17.42 3.06 1.75
N MET A 44 -16.65 3.72 2.60
CA MET A 44 -15.50 4.53 2.18
C MET A 44 -14.26 3.63 2.08
N ARG A 45 -13.56 3.72 0.96
CA ARG A 45 -12.31 3.00 0.68
C ARG A 45 -11.14 3.96 0.78
N CYS A 46 -10.08 3.53 1.44
CA CYS A 46 -8.83 4.24 1.58
C CYS A 46 -7.78 3.64 0.64
N GLY A 47 -6.89 4.49 0.14
CA GLY A 47 -5.71 4.12 -0.63
C GLY A 47 -4.46 4.82 -0.12
N GLN A 48 -3.35 4.11 0.03
CA GLN A 48 -2.04 4.71 0.28
C GLN A 48 -0.99 4.03 -0.58
N ALA A 49 -0.33 4.81 -1.43
CA ALA A 49 0.82 4.35 -2.18
C ALA A 49 2.05 4.29 -1.27
N VAL A 50 2.81 3.22 -1.39
CA VAL A 50 4.10 3.04 -0.71
C VAL A 50 5.17 2.58 -1.70
N VAL A 51 6.39 3.03 -1.47
CA VAL A 51 7.57 2.66 -2.28
C VAL A 51 8.66 2.09 -1.39
N LYS A 52 9.53 1.26 -1.97
CA LYS A 52 10.69 0.72 -1.27
C LYS A 52 11.84 0.52 -2.23
N GLU A 53 13.03 0.94 -1.83
CA GLU A 53 14.26 0.63 -2.56
C GLU A 53 14.85 -0.68 -2.02
N VAL A 54 15.14 -1.60 -2.94
CA VAL A 54 15.75 -2.91 -2.65
C VAL A 54 16.79 -3.22 -3.71
N GLU A 55 17.74 -4.10 -3.41
CA GLU A 55 18.70 -4.58 -4.40
C GLU A 55 18.03 -5.45 -5.48
N GLY A 56 18.68 -5.57 -6.64
CA GLY A 56 18.24 -6.44 -7.74
C GLY A 56 17.42 -5.75 -8.85
N THR A 57 16.95 -6.58 -9.78
CA THR A 57 16.24 -6.20 -11.01
C THR A 57 14.79 -6.65 -10.95
N TYR A 58 13.87 -5.77 -11.30
CA TYR A 58 12.44 -6.10 -11.32
C TYR A 58 12.11 -7.16 -12.37
N THR A 59 11.25 -8.11 -11.97
CA THR A 59 10.57 -9.04 -12.86
C THR A 59 9.08 -9.09 -12.53
N PRO A 60 8.20 -9.45 -13.48
CA PRO A 60 6.78 -9.67 -13.20
C PRO A 60 6.49 -10.68 -12.08
N ASP A 61 7.41 -11.62 -11.83
CA ASP A 61 7.29 -12.63 -10.76
C ASP A 61 7.73 -12.13 -9.37
N THR A 62 8.21 -10.88 -9.27
CA THR A 62 8.67 -10.30 -8.00
C THR A 62 7.51 -10.18 -7.02
N LYS A 63 7.63 -10.86 -5.88
CA LYS A 63 6.62 -10.83 -4.82
C LYS A 63 6.74 -9.59 -3.95
N LEU A 64 6.11 -8.50 -4.39
CA LEU A 64 6.13 -7.19 -3.71
C LEU A 64 5.73 -7.24 -2.23
N GLY A 65 4.90 -8.21 -1.81
CA GLY A 65 4.46 -8.34 -0.41
C GLY A 65 5.48 -8.98 0.54
N GLU A 66 6.49 -9.67 0.00
CA GLU A 66 7.50 -10.41 0.77
C GLU A 66 8.80 -9.60 0.99
N HIS A 67 8.88 -8.39 0.44
CA HIS A 67 9.96 -7.42 0.65
C HIS A 67 9.62 -6.43 1.77
#